data_AF-A0AAJ4LWU2-F1
#
_entry.id   AF-A0AAJ4LWU2-F1
#
_cell.length_a   1.000
_cell.length_b   1.000
_cell.length_c   1.000
_cell.angle_alpha   90.00
_cell.angle_beta   90.00
_cell.angle_gamma   90.00
#
_symmetry.space_group_name_H-M   'P 1'
#
loop_
_entity.id
_entity.type
_entity.pdbx_description
1 polymer ?
#
loop_
_entity_poly.entity_id
_entity_poly.type
_entity_poly.pdbx_seq_one_letter_code
_entity_poly.pdbx_strand_id
1 'polypeptide(L)' 'MNVKEMTNDEFKPACPRCGNINFIAVSNGYVARADFSIGMIICSKEDCQTVVGCLPQKDIWQQ' A
#
# COMPACT_ATOMS: atom_id res chain seq x y z
N MET A 1 -18.63 16.98 6.38
CA MET A 1 -17.37 17.63 6.82
C MET A 1 -16.60 18.07 5.60
N ASN A 2 -15.89 19.19 5.69
CA ASN A 2 -14.99 19.62 4.61
C ASN A 2 -13.80 18.64 4.56
N VAL A 3 -13.26 18.35 3.37
CA VAL A 3 -12.07 17.46 3.21
C VAL A 3 -10.90 17.94 4.07
N LYS A 4 -10.82 19.24 4.36
CA LYS A 4 -9.79 19.85 5.22
C LYS A 4 -9.93 19.53 6.71
N GLU A 5 -11.09 19.06 7.14
CA GLU A 5 -11.41 18.76 8.55
C GLU A 5 -11.41 17.26 8.84
N MET A 6 -11.29 16.44 7.80
CA MET A 6 -11.30 14.99 7.95
C MET A 6 -9.97 14.49 8.49
N THR A 7 -10.04 13.61 9.48
CA THR A 7 -8.88 12.89 10.02
C THR A 7 -8.54 11.70 9.14
N ASN A 8 -7.30 11.20 9.23
CA ASN A 8 -6.80 10.11 8.38
C ASN A 8 -7.71 8.87 8.41
N ASP A 9 -8.35 8.58 9.55
CA ASP A 9 -9.22 7.42 9.73
C ASP A 9 -10.62 7.57 9.11
N GLU A 10 -11.01 8.80 8.74
CA GLU A 10 -12.26 9.10 8.03
C GLU A 10 -12.10 8.96 6.52
N PHE A 11 -10.86 9.02 6.00
CA PHE A 11 -10.54 8.61 4.65
C PHE A 11 -10.28 7.11 4.63
N LYS A 12 -11.23 6.36 4.05
CA LYS A 12 -11.06 4.92 3.76
C LYS A 12 -10.74 4.77 2.28
N PRO A 13 -9.48 4.99 1.85
CA PRO A 13 -9.11 4.80 0.46
C PRO A 13 -9.47 3.38 0.03
N ALA A 14 -10.15 3.27 -1.10
CA ALA A 14 -10.56 1.99 -1.66
C ALA A 14 -9.57 1.57 -2.75
N CYS A 15 -9.35 0.27 -2.89
CA CYS A 15 -8.55 -0.27 -3.97
C CYS A 15 -9.17 0.16 -5.32
N PRO A 16 -8.39 0.80 -6.22
CA PRO A 16 -8.93 1.32 -7.48
C PRO A 16 -9.40 0.21 -8.42
N ARG A 17 -8.98 -1.04 -8.19
CA ARG A 17 -9.39 -2.21 -9.00
C ARG A 17 -10.67 -2.89 -8.49
N CYS A 18 -10.83 -3.06 -7.18
CA CYS A 18 -11.90 -3.90 -6.62
C CYS A 18 -12.73 -3.25 -5.50
N GLY A 19 -12.43 -2.01 -5.10
CA GLY A 19 -13.15 -1.30 -4.05
C GLY A 19 -12.86 -1.76 -2.62
N ASN A 20 -12.04 -2.80 -2.41
CA ASN A 20 -11.66 -3.26 -1.08
C ASN A 20 -10.87 -2.18 -0.33
N ILE A 21 -11.17 -1.96 0.95
CA ILE A 21 -10.55 -0.91 1.78
C ILE A 21 -9.34 -1.39 2.59
N ASN A 22 -9.02 -2.68 2.52
CA ASN A 22 -7.92 -3.28 3.27
C ASN A 22 -6.69 -3.47 2.37
N PHE A 23 -5.53 -3.16 2.92
CA PHE A 23 -4.23 -3.26 2.26
C PHE A 23 -3.22 -3.93 3.16
N ILE A 24 -2.24 -4.59 2.57
CA ILE A 24 -1.13 -5.22 3.28
C ILE A 24 0.19 -4.76 2.65
N ALA A 25 1.20 -4.60 3.49
CA ALA A 25 2.57 -4.37 3.05
C ALA A 25 3.26 -5.71 2.85
N VAL A 26 3.88 -5.93 1.69
CA VAL A 26 4.62 -7.14 1.36
C VAL A 26 6.04 -6.80 0.92
N SER A 27 7.01 -7.57 1.41
CA SER A 27 8.38 -7.54 0.90
C SER A 27 8.43 -8.34 -0.39
N ASN A 28 8.98 -7.77 -1.46
CA ASN A 28 9.20 -8.51 -2.70
C ASN A 28 10.65 -8.39 -3.16
N GLY A 29 11.37 -9.52 -3.12
CA GLY A 29 12.74 -9.63 -3.63
C GLY A 29 12.85 -9.70 -5.15
N TYR A 30 11.74 -9.78 -5.89
CA TYR A 30 11.72 -9.92 -7.36
C TYR A 30 11.75 -8.57 -8.12
N VAL A 31 11.91 -7.44 -7.43
CA VAL A 31 12.09 -6.15 -8.12
C VAL A 31 13.54 -6.06 -8.62
N ALA A 32 13.74 -6.43 -9.89
CA ALA A 32 15.04 -6.33 -10.53
C ALA A 32 15.51 -4.87 -10.59
N ARG A 33 16.80 -4.64 -10.33
CA ARG A 33 17.48 -3.33 -10.43
C ARG A 33 17.00 -2.27 -9.43
N ALA A 34 16.45 -2.67 -8.29
CA ALA A 34 16.27 -1.75 -7.17
C ALA A 34 17.56 -1.66 -6.35
N ASP A 35 18.00 -0.44 -6.03
CA ASP A 35 19.19 -0.22 -5.18
C ASP A 35 18.97 -0.67 -3.73
N PHE A 36 17.70 -0.87 -3.33
CA PHE A 36 17.28 -1.32 -2.00
C PHE A 36 16.12 -2.31 -2.11
N SER A 37 15.94 -3.13 -1.08
CA SER A 37 14.70 -3.91 -0.92
C SER A 37 13.48 -2.99 -0.95
N ILE A 38 12.51 -3.32 -1.81
CA ILE A 38 11.28 -2.56 -1.99
C ILE A 38 10.14 -3.29 -1.26
N GLY A 39 9.43 -2.55 -0.42
CA GLY A 39 8.13 -2.99 0.07
C GLY A 39 7.03 -2.47 -0.85
N MET A 40 6.03 -3.31 -1.09
CA MET A 40 4.86 -2.97 -1.89
C MET A 40 3.65 -2.91 -0.99
N ILE A 41 2.80 -1.90 -1.18
CA ILE A 41 1.47 -1.85 -0.58
C ILE A 41 0.50 -2.44 -1.60
N ILE A 42 -0.15 -3.55 -1.23
CA ILE A 42 -1.07 -4.27 -2.12
C ILE A 42 -2.46 -4.36 -1.50
N CYS A 43 -3.48 -4.46 -2.35
CA CYS A 43 -4.83 -4.81 -1.90
C CYS A 43 -4.82 -6.17 -1.20
N SER A 44 -5.44 -6.26 -0.02
CA SER A 44 -5.45 -7.51 0.76
C SER A 44 -6.37 -8.59 0.19
N LYS A 45 -7.22 -8.26 -0.78
CA LYS A 45 -8.16 -9.21 -1.39
C LYS A 45 -7.38 -10.17 -2.29
N GLU A 46 -7.43 -11.47 -1.98
CA GLU A 46 -6.59 -12.51 -2.61
C GLU A 46 -6.72 -12.59 -4.13
N ASP A 47 -7.92 -12.37 -4.67
CA ASP A 47 -8.18 -12.37 -6.12
C ASP A 47 -7.80 -11.06 -6.83
N CYS A 48 -7.41 -10.03 -6.07
CA CYS A 48 -7.10 -8.70 -6.57
C CYS A 48 -5.60 -8.38 -6.48
N GLN A 49 -5.06 -8.38 -5.25
CA GLN A 49 -3.65 -8.10 -4.94
C GLN A 49 -3.02 -6.93 -5.72
N THR A 50 -3.82 -5.91 -6.07
CA THR A 50 -3.34 -4.78 -6.86
C THR A 50 -2.31 -3.99 -6.09
N VAL A 51 -1.14 -3.77 -6.68
CA VAL A 51 -0.10 -2.88 -6.14
C VAL A 51 -0.56 -1.44 -6.26
N VAL A 52 -0.63 -0.73 -5.14
CA VAL A 52 -1.03 0.68 -5.07
C VAL A 52 0.12 1.62 -4.68
N GLY A 53 1.24 1.05 -4.24
CA GLY A 53 2.44 1.82 -3.93
C GLY A 53 3.65 0.93 -3.77
N CYS A 54 4.82 1.51 -4.06
CA CYS A 54 6.13 0.92 -3.83
C CYS A 54 6.95 1.92 -3.03
N LEU A 55 7.56 1.47 -1.93
CA LEU A 55 8.38 2.31 -1.07
C LEU A 55 9.66 1.55 -0.70
N PRO A 56 10.77 2.26 -0.41
CA PRO A 56 11.92 1.64 0.24
C PRO A 56 11.48 0.90 1.51
N GLN A 57 12.00 -0.31 1.75
CA GLN A 57 11.57 -1.14 2.88
C GLN A 57 11.66 -0.40 4.24
N LYS A 58 12.70 0.44 4.41
CA LYS A 58 12.93 1.26 5.60
C LYS A 58 11.81 2.26 5.92
N ASP A 59 11.05 2.68 4.90
CA ASP A 59 9.98 3.67 5.04
C ASP A 59 8.64 2.99 5.39
N ILE A 60 8.56 1.66 5.24
CA ILE A 60 7.40 0.85 5.63
C ILE A 60 7.61 0.20 7.00
N TRP A 61 8.78 -0.40 7.21
CA TRP A 61 9.13 -1.06 8.46
C TRP A 61 10.36 -0.38 9.06
N GLN A 62 10.20 0.22 10.24
CA GLN A 62 11.32 0.67 11.05
C GLN A 62 11.98 -0.57 11.67
N GLN A 63 13.22 -0.86 11.24
CA GLN A 63 14.07 -1.89 11.85
C GLN A 63 14.89 -1.29 12.98
#